data_AF-A0A6S7I827-F1
#
_entry.id   AF-A0A6S7I827-F1
#
_cell.length_a   1.000
_cell.length_b   1.000
_cell.length_c   1.000
_cell.angle_alpha   90.00
_cell.angle_beta   90.00
_cell.angle_gamma   90.00
#
_symmetry.space_group_name_H-M   'P 1'
#
loop_
_entity.id
_entity.type
_entity.pdbx_description
1 polymer ?
#
loop_
_entity_poly.entity_id
_entity_poly.type
_entity_poly.pdbx_seq_one_letter_code
_entity_poly.pdbx_strand_id
1 'polypeptide(L)'
;DRKQINQQFQKDESDMGENKNGLTYKNDALSTKIQRLQKEIQQLQQHEQVQQGNNKMHEHSQKRREEKSEMEYHNQQLRREKRQAQYENQELREENTKSIDKICQLEHAKVQMENEIQQLKDDKSKMENENQQIRRVKHQVESENQQLREKNTKSIDEIRQLREAKGQMENEIQQLKDEKSEMENGNQQLKDEKSEMENENQQIRREKSQLENENQHLRQETDDIIKSGSVVVSNEILGRGAWGTVYRRDFFGTKVAVKEFYEIILSPHNAGILDREIEIASQCRHPNLLQFICATKNDQHHLLIVTEFLDMTLRTLLEERAREKLQLKYQEVKSISFDVARGLNYFHSKTPNPIIHRDVSSANVLLWIENGAVRRAKISDYGSANFMQVCNTPNAGSPLYAAPEASREIQDPKVDVFSYGLLVCEMYVCELPRPEQIERKGQIEKIQNAGIKRLVERCTEIQPQQRPTMQDVIGFWSTKLEYF
;
A
#
# COMPACT_ATOMS: atom_id res chain seq x y z
N ASP A 1 -142.90 -55.63 177.35
CA ASP A 1 -141.96 -56.47 176.58
C ASP A 1 -140.96 -55.68 175.75
N ARG A 2 -139.99 -55.08 176.46
CA ARG A 2 -139.05 -54.05 175.98
C ARG A 2 -137.59 -54.47 176.25
N LYS A 3 -137.28 -55.78 176.33
CA LYS A 3 -136.01 -56.25 176.93
C LYS A 3 -135.24 -57.37 176.21
N GLN A 4 -135.59 -57.82 175.00
CA GLN A 4 -134.86 -58.96 174.39
C GLN A 4 -134.34 -58.81 172.96
N ILE A 5 -134.66 -57.76 172.20
CA ILE A 5 -134.16 -57.64 170.81
C ILE A 5 -133.05 -56.58 170.66
N ASN A 6 -132.87 -55.74 171.69
CA ASN A 6 -131.73 -54.80 171.78
C ASN A 6 -130.40 -55.45 172.19
N GLN A 7 -130.31 -56.78 172.25
CA GLN A 7 -129.07 -57.52 172.57
C GLN A 7 -128.43 -58.23 171.37
N GLN A 8 -129.04 -58.17 170.17
CA GLN A 8 -128.46 -58.80 168.98
C GLN A 8 -127.70 -57.82 168.06
N PHE A 9 -127.80 -56.50 168.29
CA PHE A 9 -127.16 -55.48 167.45
C PHE A 9 -125.75 -55.03 167.89
N GLN A 10 -125.21 -55.60 168.98
CA GLN A 10 -123.90 -55.22 169.52
C GLN A 10 -122.81 -56.31 169.37
N LYS A 11 -123.04 -57.35 168.55
CA LYS A 11 -122.05 -58.41 168.30
C LYS A 11 -121.52 -58.51 166.88
N ASP A 12 -122.13 -57.85 165.89
CA ASP A 12 -121.73 -58.01 164.48
C ASP A 12 -120.92 -56.82 163.92
N GLU A 13 -120.63 -55.80 164.73
CA GLU A 13 -119.78 -54.64 164.33
C GLU A 13 -118.27 -54.85 164.60
N SER A 14 -117.85 -55.96 165.21
CA SER A 14 -116.43 -56.24 165.51
C SER A 14 -115.66 -56.98 164.42
N ASP A 15 -116.31 -57.55 163.39
CA ASP A 15 -115.65 -58.43 162.40
C ASP A 15 -115.24 -57.75 161.08
N MET A 16 -115.45 -56.44 160.93
CA MET A 16 -115.12 -55.69 159.69
C MET A 16 -113.83 -54.86 159.76
N GLY A 17 -113.10 -54.92 160.88
CA GLY A 17 -111.92 -54.07 161.15
C GLY A 17 -110.55 -54.69 160.81
N GLU A 18 -110.41 -56.02 160.77
CA GLU A 18 -109.07 -56.67 160.71
C GLU A 18 -108.58 -57.04 159.30
N ASN A 19 -109.42 -56.99 158.25
CA ASN A 19 -109.04 -57.52 156.93
C ASN A 19 -108.41 -56.48 155.95
N LYS A 20 -108.16 -55.24 156.39
CA LYS A 20 -107.66 -54.15 155.52
C LYS A 20 -106.12 -54.02 155.44
N ASN A 21 -105.37 -54.64 156.35
CA ASN A 21 -103.92 -54.45 156.45
C ASN A 21 -103.06 -55.51 155.72
N GLY A 22 -103.65 -56.62 155.26
CA GLY A 22 -102.92 -57.71 154.58
C GLY A 22 -102.73 -57.55 153.06
N LEU A 23 -103.54 -56.72 152.40
CA LEU A 23 -103.55 -56.58 150.94
C LEU A 23 -102.54 -55.56 150.39
N THR A 24 -102.16 -54.56 151.18
CA THR A 24 -101.19 -53.52 150.80
C THR A 24 -99.76 -54.07 150.67
N TYR A 25 -99.35 -54.99 151.54
CA TYR A 25 -97.99 -55.55 151.53
C TYR A 25 -97.67 -56.45 150.31
N LYS A 26 -98.68 -57.08 149.68
CA LYS A 26 -98.46 -57.94 148.51
C LYS A 26 -98.25 -57.15 147.21
N ASN A 27 -98.71 -55.91 147.13
CA ASN A 27 -98.66 -55.13 145.90
C ASN A 27 -97.25 -54.53 145.64
N ASP A 28 -96.55 -54.12 146.68
CA ASP A 28 -95.19 -53.56 146.57
C ASP A 28 -94.14 -54.61 146.16
N ALA A 29 -94.32 -55.87 146.58
CA ALA A 29 -93.41 -56.96 146.20
C ALA A 29 -93.47 -57.29 144.70
N LEU A 30 -94.65 -57.18 144.07
CA LEU A 30 -94.84 -57.41 142.63
C LEU A 30 -94.23 -56.29 141.78
N SER A 31 -94.41 -55.03 142.20
CA SER A 31 -93.83 -53.87 141.52
C SER A 31 -92.29 -53.95 141.43
N THR A 32 -91.66 -54.38 142.53
CA THR A 32 -90.20 -54.54 142.60
C THR A 32 -89.68 -55.63 141.63
N LYS A 33 -90.47 -56.69 141.41
CA LYS A 33 -90.09 -57.79 140.52
C LYS A 33 -90.20 -57.40 139.04
N ILE A 34 -91.20 -56.60 138.68
CA ILE A 34 -91.37 -56.05 137.33
C ILE A 34 -90.21 -55.13 136.97
N GLN A 35 -89.79 -54.25 137.89
CA GLN A 35 -88.62 -53.38 137.65
C GLN A 35 -87.32 -54.16 137.41
N ARG A 36 -87.11 -55.29 138.09
CA ARG A 36 -85.93 -56.15 137.85
C ARG A 36 -85.93 -56.75 136.44
N LEU A 37 -87.05 -57.32 136.00
CA LEU A 37 -87.16 -57.94 134.68
C LEU A 37 -87.03 -56.91 133.54
N GLN A 38 -87.55 -55.70 133.73
CA GLN A 38 -87.35 -54.61 132.76
C GLN A 38 -85.87 -54.26 132.59
N LYS A 39 -85.08 -54.32 133.67
CA LYS A 39 -83.64 -54.04 133.64
C LYS A 39 -82.84 -55.13 132.91
N GLU A 40 -83.20 -56.40 133.07
CA GLU A 40 -82.60 -57.52 132.35
C GLU A 40 -82.89 -57.47 130.85
N ILE A 41 -84.14 -57.17 130.45
CA ILE A 41 -84.50 -57.01 129.05
C ILE A 41 -83.69 -55.88 128.41
N GLN A 42 -83.49 -54.77 129.12
CA GLN A 42 -82.69 -53.65 128.64
C GLN A 42 -81.20 -54.01 128.44
N GLN A 43 -80.64 -54.88 129.30
CA GLN A 43 -79.26 -55.37 129.14
C GLN A 43 -79.11 -56.33 127.94
N LEU A 44 -80.08 -57.23 127.72
CA LEU A 44 -80.06 -58.12 126.56
C LEU A 44 -80.18 -57.34 125.24
N GLN A 45 -81.04 -56.32 125.20
CA GLN A 45 -81.15 -55.42 124.04
C GLN A 45 -79.84 -54.67 123.76
N GLN A 46 -79.12 -54.23 124.79
CA GLN A 46 -77.79 -53.63 124.62
C GLN A 46 -76.76 -54.64 124.08
N HIS A 47 -76.75 -55.87 124.57
CA HIS A 47 -75.81 -56.89 124.09
C HIS A 47 -76.07 -57.27 122.63
N GLU A 48 -77.34 -57.36 122.22
CA GLU A 48 -77.71 -57.61 120.82
C GLU A 48 -77.30 -56.44 119.92
N GLN A 49 -77.49 -55.19 120.36
CA GLN A 49 -77.01 -54.01 119.62
C GLN A 49 -75.48 -54.01 119.45
N VAL A 50 -74.73 -54.41 120.49
CA VAL A 50 -73.26 -54.53 120.42
C VAL A 50 -72.84 -55.64 119.46
N GLN A 51 -73.50 -56.80 119.48
CA GLN A 51 -73.20 -57.87 118.51
C GLN A 51 -73.53 -57.46 117.08
N GLN A 52 -74.68 -56.83 116.83
CA GLN A 52 -75.02 -56.29 115.51
C GLN A 52 -73.99 -55.22 115.07
N GLY A 53 -73.53 -54.38 115.99
CA GLY A 53 -72.47 -53.41 115.74
C GLY A 53 -71.13 -54.06 115.38
N ASN A 54 -70.73 -55.10 116.10
CA ASN A 54 -69.50 -55.86 115.84
C ASN A 54 -69.55 -56.61 114.51
N ASN A 55 -70.69 -57.21 114.15
CA ASN A 55 -70.87 -57.86 112.86
C ASN A 55 -70.77 -56.84 111.71
N LYS A 56 -71.44 -55.69 111.81
CA LYS A 56 -71.32 -54.60 110.83
C LYS A 56 -69.88 -54.08 110.71
N MET A 57 -69.16 -53.95 111.83
CA MET A 57 -67.75 -53.57 111.85
C MET A 57 -66.86 -54.62 111.17
N HIS A 58 -67.16 -55.91 111.35
CA HIS A 58 -66.44 -57.00 110.72
C HIS A 58 -66.66 -57.01 109.21
N GLU A 59 -67.93 -56.94 108.76
CA GLU A 59 -68.30 -56.83 107.34
C GLU A 59 -67.64 -55.61 106.69
N HIS A 60 -67.65 -54.44 107.35
CA HIS A 60 -67.02 -53.24 106.82
C HIS A 60 -65.49 -53.35 106.77
N SER A 61 -64.87 -54.05 107.73
CA SER A 61 -63.43 -54.32 107.72
C SER A 61 -63.03 -55.35 106.66
N GLN A 62 -63.88 -56.32 106.38
CA GLN A 62 -63.70 -57.28 105.29
C GLN A 62 -63.83 -56.60 103.93
N LYS A 63 -64.88 -55.77 103.74
CA LYS A 63 -65.06 -54.98 102.52
C LYS A 63 -63.87 -54.04 102.25
N ARG A 64 -63.35 -53.37 103.29
CA ARG A 64 -62.12 -52.55 103.15
C ARG A 64 -60.88 -53.36 102.79
N ARG A 65 -60.77 -54.61 103.24
CA ARG A 65 -59.67 -55.51 102.85
C ARG A 65 -59.81 -55.92 101.38
N GLU A 66 -61.02 -56.24 100.94
CA GLU A 66 -61.33 -56.56 99.54
C GLU A 66 -61.03 -55.37 98.63
N GLU A 67 -61.52 -54.17 98.95
CA GLU A 67 -61.22 -52.93 98.23
C GLU A 67 -59.71 -52.62 98.19
N LYS A 68 -59.00 -52.87 99.30
CA LYS A 68 -57.54 -52.71 99.34
C LYS A 68 -56.83 -53.73 98.45
N SER A 69 -57.26 -54.98 98.44
CA SER A 69 -56.71 -56.02 97.55
C SER A 69 -57.00 -55.73 96.07
N GLU A 70 -58.19 -55.23 95.75
CA GLU A 70 -58.52 -54.76 94.38
C GLU A 70 -57.65 -53.57 93.97
N MET A 71 -57.45 -52.60 94.87
CA MET A 71 -56.59 -51.45 94.63
C MET A 71 -55.12 -51.87 94.46
N GLU A 72 -54.63 -52.83 95.25
CA GLU A 72 -53.29 -53.40 95.10
C GLU A 72 -53.12 -54.13 93.78
N TYR A 73 -54.13 -54.89 93.36
CA TYR A 73 -54.16 -55.54 92.05
C TYR A 73 -54.12 -54.53 90.90
N HIS A 74 -54.95 -53.48 90.97
CA HIS A 74 -54.98 -52.42 89.95
C HIS A 74 -53.66 -51.64 89.91
N ASN A 75 -53.08 -51.32 91.07
CA ASN A 75 -51.75 -50.71 91.16
C ASN A 75 -50.64 -51.60 90.57
N GLN A 76 -50.75 -52.92 90.74
CA GLN A 76 -49.82 -53.88 90.15
C GLN A 76 -49.96 -53.90 88.63
N GLN A 77 -51.19 -53.83 88.09
CA GLN A 77 -51.46 -53.72 86.65
C GLN A 77 -50.92 -52.41 86.06
N LEU A 78 -51.23 -51.26 86.68
CA LEU A 78 -50.67 -49.96 86.29
C LEU A 78 -49.13 -49.96 86.29
N ARG A 79 -48.49 -50.62 87.25
CA ARG A 79 -47.03 -50.78 87.28
C ARG A 79 -46.51 -51.68 86.15
N ARG A 80 -47.27 -52.67 85.69
CA ARG A 80 -46.93 -53.49 84.52
C ARG A 80 -47.06 -52.69 83.24
N GLU A 81 -48.20 -52.03 83.03
CA GLU A 81 -48.44 -51.15 81.88
C GLU A 81 -47.40 -50.02 81.79
N LYS A 82 -47.08 -49.36 82.91
CA LYS A 82 -46.03 -48.34 82.95
C LYS A 82 -44.67 -48.88 82.53
N ARG A 83 -44.31 -50.10 82.95
CA ARG A 83 -43.04 -50.74 82.56
C ARG A 83 -43.05 -51.11 81.08
N GLN A 84 -44.16 -51.62 80.57
CA GLN A 84 -44.31 -51.92 79.15
C GLN A 84 -44.18 -50.64 78.30
N ALA A 85 -44.90 -49.57 78.66
CA ALA A 85 -44.80 -48.28 77.98
C ALA A 85 -43.39 -47.67 78.07
N GLN A 86 -42.65 -47.89 79.17
CA GLN A 86 -41.25 -47.48 79.29
C GLN A 86 -40.34 -48.26 78.34
N TYR A 87 -40.56 -49.57 78.20
CA TYR A 87 -39.82 -50.43 77.29
C TYR A 87 -40.09 -50.04 75.82
N GLU A 88 -41.36 -49.88 75.43
CA GLU A 88 -41.74 -49.40 74.10
C GLU A 88 -41.17 -48.01 73.79
N ASN A 89 -41.19 -47.09 74.76
CA ASN A 89 -40.54 -45.78 74.59
C ASN A 89 -39.02 -45.87 74.45
N GLN A 90 -38.38 -46.85 75.08
CA GLN A 90 -36.94 -47.07 74.93
C GLN A 90 -36.62 -47.59 73.54
N GLU A 91 -37.35 -48.60 73.05
CA GLU A 91 -37.18 -49.12 71.68
C GLU A 91 -37.39 -48.03 70.63
N LEU A 92 -38.45 -47.22 70.76
CA LEU A 92 -38.69 -46.08 69.87
C LEU A 92 -37.55 -45.04 69.91
N ARG A 93 -36.93 -44.80 71.08
CA ARG A 93 -35.77 -43.90 71.18
C ARG A 93 -34.54 -44.47 70.48
N GLU A 94 -34.31 -45.78 70.59
CA GLU A 94 -33.21 -46.45 69.90
C GLU A 94 -33.42 -46.43 68.38
N GLU A 95 -34.63 -46.69 67.89
CA GLU A 95 -34.98 -46.57 66.47
C GLU A 95 -34.86 -45.12 65.96
N ASN A 96 -35.30 -44.14 66.75
CA ASN A 96 -35.16 -42.73 66.40
C ASN A 96 -33.68 -42.32 66.32
N THR A 97 -32.84 -42.81 67.24
CA THR A 97 -31.39 -42.57 67.20
C THR A 97 -30.76 -43.15 65.94
N LYS A 98 -31.07 -44.41 65.60
CA LYS A 98 -30.62 -45.02 64.34
C LYS A 98 -31.08 -44.24 63.11
N SER A 99 -32.30 -43.73 63.13
CA SER A 99 -32.85 -42.90 62.04
C SER A 99 -32.11 -41.57 61.91
N ILE A 100 -31.80 -40.90 63.02
CA ILE A 100 -31.01 -39.67 63.05
C ILE A 100 -29.60 -39.93 62.50
N ASP A 101 -28.93 -41.00 62.93
CA ASP A 101 -27.61 -41.37 62.41
C ASP A 101 -27.65 -41.60 60.90
N LYS A 102 -28.71 -42.25 60.40
CA LYS A 102 -28.89 -42.45 58.96
C LYS A 102 -29.12 -41.13 58.21
N ILE A 103 -29.89 -40.21 58.78
CA ILE A 103 -30.08 -38.87 58.22
C ILE A 103 -28.75 -38.13 58.15
N CYS A 104 -27.95 -38.13 59.22
CA CYS A 104 -26.63 -37.49 59.23
C CYS A 104 -25.68 -38.08 58.16
N GLN A 105 -25.68 -39.41 57.97
CA GLN A 105 -24.91 -40.04 56.90
C GLN A 105 -25.37 -39.61 55.51
N LEU A 106 -26.69 -39.53 55.28
CA LEU A 106 -27.25 -39.09 54.00
C LEU A 106 -26.96 -37.61 53.73
N GLU A 107 -27.01 -36.76 54.75
CA GLU A 107 -26.63 -35.35 54.65
C GLU A 107 -25.15 -35.19 54.30
N HIS A 108 -24.26 -35.97 54.93
CA HIS A 108 -22.84 -35.93 54.58
C HIS A 108 -22.60 -36.37 53.12
N ALA A 109 -23.25 -37.47 52.69
CA ALA A 109 -23.17 -37.93 51.30
C ALA A 109 -23.74 -36.90 50.31
N LYS A 110 -24.83 -36.22 50.68
CA LYS A 110 -25.42 -35.14 49.88
C LYS A 110 -24.43 -33.99 49.69
N VAL A 111 -23.80 -33.52 50.77
CA VAL A 111 -22.79 -32.44 50.70
C VAL A 111 -21.59 -32.85 49.84
N GLN A 112 -21.14 -34.10 49.94
CA GLN A 112 -20.08 -34.61 49.06
C GLN A 112 -20.49 -34.57 47.58
N MET A 113 -21.70 -35.05 47.24
CA MET A 113 -22.21 -34.98 45.87
C MET A 113 -22.38 -33.54 45.40
N GLU A 114 -22.85 -32.62 46.25
CA GLU A 114 -22.97 -31.20 45.90
C GLU A 114 -21.60 -30.57 45.57
N ASN A 115 -20.56 -30.91 46.33
CA ASN A 115 -19.20 -30.47 46.06
C ASN A 115 -18.66 -31.04 44.73
N GLU A 116 -18.88 -32.32 44.46
CA GLU A 116 -18.50 -32.95 43.19
C GLU A 116 -19.23 -32.31 41.99
N ILE A 117 -20.54 -32.06 42.13
CA ILE A 117 -21.33 -31.35 41.11
C ILE A 117 -20.76 -29.94 40.88
N GLN A 118 -20.36 -29.23 41.92
CA GLN A 118 -19.79 -27.91 41.78
C GLN A 118 -18.43 -27.96 41.05
N GLN A 119 -17.57 -28.91 41.41
CA GLN A 119 -16.29 -29.11 40.72
C GLN A 119 -16.49 -29.44 39.23
N LEU A 120 -17.43 -30.32 38.90
CA LEU A 120 -17.76 -30.65 37.51
C LEU A 120 -18.31 -29.44 36.73
N LYS A 121 -19.07 -28.55 37.38
CA LYS A 121 -19.52 -27.29 36.76
C LYS A 121 -18.36 -26.36 36.45
N ASP A 122 -17.42 -26.23 37.38
CA ASP A 122 -16.25 -25.37 37.19
C ASP A 122 -15.34 -25.91 36.07
N ASP A 123 -15.13 -27.22 36.02
CA ASP A 123 -14.35 -27.87 34.96
C ASP A 123 -15.05 -27.78 33.60
N LYS A 124 -16.39 -27.91 33.55
CA LYS A 124 -17.17 -27.64 32.34
C LYS A 124 -16.98 -26.20 31.87
N SER A 125 -17.02 -25.22 32.77
CA SER A 125 -16.81 -23.81 32.40
C SER A 125 -15.40 -23.56 31.85
N LYS A 126 -14.37 -24.17 32.44
CA LYS A 126 -12.99 -24.13 31.89
C LYS A 126 -12.92 -24.73 30.49
N MET A 127 -13.48 -25.93 30.30
CA MET A 127 -13.52 -26.61 28.99
C MET A 127 -14.28 -25.78 27.94
N GLU A 128 -15.36 -25.10 28.31
CA GLU A 128 -16.10 -24.21 27.41
C GLU A 128 -15.24 -23.00 26.99
N ASN A 129 -14.50 -22.41 27.92
CA ASN A 129 -13.57 -21.31 27.62
C ASN A 129 -12.43 -21.75 26.71
N GLU A 130 -11.81 -22.90 26.99
CA GLU A 130 -10.76 -23.48 26.12
C GLU A 130 -11.30 -23.79 24.72
N ASN A 131 -12.50 -24.37 24.61
CA ASN A 131 -13.14 -24.61 23.33
C ASN A 131 -13.42 -23.32 22.55
N GLN A 132 -13.81 -22.24 23.23
CA GLN A 132 -13.97 -20.93 22.59
C GLN A 132 -12.63 -20.39 22.09
N GLN A 133 -11.55 -20.52 22.86
CA GLN A 133 -10.21 -20.12 22.42
C GLN A 133 -9.76 -20.93 21.21
N ILE A 134 -9.94 -22.25 21.22
CA ILE A 134 -9.62 -23.13 20.08
C ILE A 134 -10.40 -22.70 18.83
N ARG A 135 -11.70 -22.37 18.96
CA ARG A 135 -12.50 -21.88 17.82
C ARG A 135 -11.97 -20.57 17.25
N ARG A 136 -11.53 -19.63 18.11
CA ARG A 136 -10.92 -18.36 17.67
C ARG A 136 -9.63 -18.61 16.90
N VAL A 137 -8.73 -19.43 17.45
CA VAL A 137 -7.46 -19.78 16.80
C VAL A 137 -7.72 -20.50 15.48
N LYS A 138 -8.69 -21.43 15.43
CA LYS A 138 -9.09 -22.13 14.20
C LYS A 138 -9.52 -21.15 13.12
N HIS A 139 -10.41 -20.21 13.43
CA HIS A 139 -10.85 -19.20 12.46
C HIS A 139 -9.71 -18.29 12.00
N GLN A 140 -8.79 -17.92 12.89
CA GLN A 140 -7.61 -17.16 12.51
C GLN A 140 -6.74 -17.93 11.51
N VAL A 141 -6.44 -19.19 11.79
CA VAL A 141 -5.67 -20.06 10.90
C VAL A 141 -6.37 -20.28 9.56
N GLU A 142 -7.69 -20.44 9.54
CA GLU A 142 -8.48 -20.54 8.31
C GLU A 142 -8.37 -19.27 7.45
N SER A 143 -8.48 -18.08 8.08
CA SER A 143 -8.32 -16.79 7.40
C SER A 143 -6.90 -16.59 6.85
N GLU A 144 -5.87 -16.91 7.63
CA GLU A 144 -4.47 -16.80 7.19
C GLU A 144 -4.19 -17.78 6.03
N ASN A 145 -4.70 -19.00 6.10
CA ASN A 145 -4.58 -19.97 5.01
C ASN A 145 -5.30 -19.51 3.73
N GLN A 146 -6.46 -18.87 3.85
CA GLN A 146 -7.15 -18.31 2.69
C GLN A 146 -6.32 -17.18 2.05
N GLN A 147 -5.79 -16.26 2.85
CA GLN A 147 -4.91 -15.20 2.34
C GLN A 147 -3.65 -15.76 1.67
N LEU A 148 -3.07 -16.82 2.25
CA LEU A 148 -1.91 -17.49 1.66
C LEU A 148 -2.25 -18.14 0.31
N ARG A 149 -3.43 -18.78 0.20
CA ARG A 149 -3.91 -19.35 -1.07
C ARG A 149 -4.10 -18.28 -2.13
N GLU A 150 -4.72 -17.16 -1.79
CA GLU A 150 -4.91 -16.02 -2.70
C GLU A 150 -3.56 -15.45 -3.17
N LYS A 151 -2.59 -15.30 -2.26
CA LYS A 151 -1.22 -14.88 -2.62
C LYS A 151 -0.55 -15.88 -3.55
N ASN A 152 -0.64 -17.18 -3.25
CA ASN A 152 -0.07 -18.23 -4.10
C ASN A 152 -0.69 -18.23 -5.50
N THR A 153 -2.00 -18.05 -5.63
CA THR A 153 -2.67 -17.95 -6.95
C THR A 153 -2.13 -16.75 -7.74
N LYS A 154 -2.00 -15.58 -7.10
CA LYS A 154 -1.41 -14.39 -7.76
C LYS A 154 0.02 -14.63 -8.22
N SER A 155 0.87 -15.22 -7.37
CA SER A 155 2.24 -15.57 -7.75
C SER A 155 2.30 -16.58 -8.91
N ILE A 156 1.38 -17.55 -8.97
CA ILE A 156 1.29 -18.50 -10.09
C ILE A 156 0.93 -17.78 -11.39
N ASP A 157 -0.02 -16.84 -11.35
CA ASP A 157 -0.41 -16.06 -12.53
C ASP A 157 0.73 -15.15 -13.01
N GLU A 158 1.48 -14.51 -12.10
CA GLU A 158 2.67 -13.73 -12.42
C GLU A 158 3.75 -14.61 -13.09
N ILE A 159 4.02 -15.79 -12.54
CA ILE A 159 4.96 -16.75 -13.14
C ILE A 159 4.50 -17.17 -14.54
N ARG A 160 3.19 -17.35 -14.77
CA ARG A 160 2.64 -17.68 -16.10
C ARG A 160 2.90 -16.56 -17.09
N GLN A 161 2.59 -15.31 -16.72
CA GLN A 161 2.83 -14.14 -17.58
C GLN A 161 4.31 -13.97 -17.92
N LEU A 162 5.20 -14.16 -16.94
CA LEU A 162 6.65 -14.09 -17.17
C LEU A 162 7.14 -15.19 -18.12
N ARG A 163 6.57 -16.41 -18.05
CA ARG A 163 6.90 -17.49 -18.99
C ARG A 163 6.42 -17.20 -20.42
N GLU A 164 5.23 -16.62 -20.56
CA GLU A 164 4.70 -16.20 -21.87
C GLU A 164 5.56 -15.10 -22.49
N ALA A 165 5.91 -14.06 -21.72
CA ALA A 165 6.79 -12.99 -22.16
C ALA A 165 8.20 -13.51 -22.53
N LYS A 166 8.73 -14.46 -21.75
CA LYS A 166 10.00 -15.12 -22.07
C LYS A 166 9.92 -15.86 -23.41
N GLY A 167 8.85 -16.60 -23.67
CA GLY A 167 8.66 -17.30 -24.94
C GLY A 167 8.57 -16.36 -26.14
N GLN A 168 7.93 -15.20 -25.98
CA GLN A 168 7.89 -14.16 -27.01
C GLN A 168 9.30 -13.60 -27.30
N MET A 169 10.06 -13.26 -26.25
CA MET A 169 11.44 -12.80 -26.41
C MET A 169 12.34 -13.85 -27.06
N GLU A 170 12.19 -15.13 -26.72
CA GLU A 170 12.97 -16.21 -27.35
C GLU A 170 12.67 -16.34 -28.86
N ASN A 171 11.41 -16.18 -29.26
CA ASN A 171 11.02 -16.16 -30.68
C ASN A 171 11.61 -14.95 -31.42
N GLU A 172 11.57 -13.77 -30.81
CA GLU A 172 12.13 -12.54 -31.39
C GLU A 172 13.67 -12.63 -31.53
N ILE A 173 14.35 -13.19 -30.51
CA ILE A 173 15.78 -13.48 -30.59
C ILE A 173 16.09 -14.46 -31.74
N GLN A 174 15.23 -15.46 -31.97
CA GLN A 174 15.44 -16.39 -33.07
C GLN A 174 15.26 -15.70 -34.44
N GLN A 175 14.23 -14.86 -34.60
CA GLN A 175 14.03 -14.07 -35.82
C GLN A 175 15.23 -13.17 -36.12
N LEU A 176 15.72 -12.44 -35.12
CA LEU A 176 16.89 -11.57 -35.28
C LEU A 176 18.16 -12.35 -35.64
N LYS A 177 18.31 -13.60 -35.17
CA LYS A 177 19.43 -14.45 -35.57
C LYS A 177 19.32 -14.89 -37.03
N ASP A 178 18.12 -15.23 -37.48
CA ASP A 178 17.89 -15.66 -38.86
C ASP A 178 18.14 -14.48 -39.82
N GLU A 179 17.60 -13.28 -39.51
CA GLU A 179 17.85 -12.04 -40.26
C GLU A 179 19.35 -11.67 -40.30
N LYS A 180 20.07 -11.87 -39.18
CA LYS A 180 21.51 -11.66 -39.14
C LYS A 180 22.24 -12.61 -40.08
N SER A 181 21.88 -13.89 -40.10
CA SER A 181 22.47 -14.87 -41.02
C SER A 181 22.22 -14.50 -42.49
N GLU A 182 21.03 -13.99 -42.81
CA GLU A 182 20.72 -13.51 -44.16
C GLU A 182 21.56 -12.30 -44.55
N MET A 183 21.71 -11.32 -43.64
CA MET A 183 22.57 -10.16 -43.87
C MET A 183 24.04 -10.53 -44.01
N GLU A 184 24.54 -11.50 -43.24
CA GLU A 184 25.92 -11.99 -43.36
C GLU A 184 26.17 -12.64 -44.72
N ASN A 185 25.24 -13.46 -45.21
CA ASN A 185 25.31 -14.05 -46.54
C ASN A 185 25.28 -12.97 -47.64
N GLY A 186 24.39 -11.98 -47.52
CA GLY A 186 24.30 -10.85 -48.46
C GLY A 186 25.57 -10.00 -48.48
N ASN A 187 26.16 -9.73 -47.30
CA ASN A 187 27.43 -9.01 -47.20
C ASN A 187 28.59 -9.79 -47.83
N GLN A 188 28.61 -11.12 -47.69
CA GLN A 188 29.63 -11.94 -48.34
C GLN A 188 29.50 -11.87 -49.87
N GLN A 189 28.27 -11.97 -50.40
CA GLN A 189 28.01 -11.84 -51.83
C GLN A 189 28.43 -10.47 -52.37
N LEU A 190 28.09 -9.38 -51.68
CA LEU A 190 28.51 -8.03 -52.07
C LEU A 190 30.04 -7.86 -52.04
N LYS A 191 30.72 -8.56 -51.13
CA LYS A 191 32.18 -8.54 -51.04
C LYS A 191 32.82 -9.26 -52.22
N ASP A 192 32.23 -10.36 -52.66
CA ASP A 192 32.68 -11.12 -53.82
C ASP A 192 32.43 -10.31 -55.11
N GLU A 193 31.24 -9.72 -55.28
CA GLU A 193 30.91 -8.80 -56.39
C GLU A 193 31.85 -7.58 -56.43
N LYS A 194 32.18 -7.02 -55.27
CA LYS A 194 33.15 -5.92 -55.17
C LYS A 194 34.54 -6.35 -55.63
N SER A 195 35.00 -7.55 -55.26
CA SER A 195 36.29 -8.09 -55.71
C SER A 195 36.30 -8.30 -57.22
N GLU A 196 35.20 -8.79 -57.80
CA GLU A 196 35.05 -8.90 -59.26
C GLU A 196 35.11 -7.54 -59.95
N MET A 197 34.34 -6.56 -59.46
CA MET A 197 34.38 -5.20 -59.99
C MET A 197 35.74 -4.52 -59.82
N GLU A 198 36.49 -4.82 -58.75
CA GLU A 198 37.85 -4.31 -58.57
C GLU A 198 38.82 -4.91 -59.58
N ASN A 199 38.68 -6.20 -59.89
CA ASN A 199 39.46 -6.87 -60.93
C ASN A 199 39.12 -6.31 -62.32
N GLU A 200 37.83 -6.14 -62.63
CA GLU A 200 37.40 -5.48 -63.87
C GLU A 200 37.92 -4.04 -63.95
N ASN A 201 37.84 -3.27 -62.87
CA ASN A 201 38.39 -1.91 -62.84
C ASN A 201 39.91 -1.89 -63.01
N GLN A 202 40.64 -2.86 -62.46
CA GLN A 202 42.07 -2.98 -62.72
C GLN A 202 42.34 -3.30 -64.18
N GLN A 203 41.54 -4.16 -64.81
CA GLN A 203 41.65 -4.47 -66.23
C GLN A 203 41.32 -3.26 -67.10
N ILE A 204 40.21 -2.55 -66.82
CA ILE A 204 39.85 -1.29 -67.46
C ILE A 204 40.95 -0.24 -67.25
N ARG A 205 41.59 -0.16 -66.08
CA ARG A 205 42.73 0.75 -65.86
C ARG A 205 43.95 0.39 -66.70
N ARG A 206 44.23 -0.90 -66.92
CA ARG A 206 45.31 -1.37 -67.80
C ARG A 206 45.00 -1.05 -69.26
N GLU A 207 43.79 -1.36 -69.71
CA GLU A 207 43.30 -1.03 -71.06
C GLU A 207 43.25 0.49 -71.27
N LYS A 208 42.79 1.26 -70.28
CA LYS A 208 42.81 2.72 -70.28
C LYS A 208 44.23 3.26 -70.33
N SER A 209 45.19 2.67 -69.62
CA SER A 209 46.60 3.08 -69.70
C SER A 209 47.22 2.76 -71.07
N GLN A 210 46.86 1.64 -71.70
CA GLN A 210 47.25 1.31 -73.08
C GLN A 210 46.62 2.28 -74.08
N LEU A 211 45.32 2.55 -73.94
CA LEU A 211 44.59 3.53 -74.74
C LEU A 211 45.05 4.97 -74.45
N GLU A 212 45.53 5.29 -73.26
CA GLU A 212 46.13 6.58 -72.89
C GLU A 212 47.50 6.74 -73.54
N ASN A 213 48.31 5.68 -73.63
CA ASN A 213 49.57 5.70 -74.39
C ASN A 213 49.33 5.82 -75.91
N GLU A 214 48.31 5.14 -76.45
CA GLU A 214 47.88 5.31 -77.85
C GLU A 214 47.25 6.70 -78.08
N ASN A 215 46.48 7.21 -77.11
CA ASN A 215 45.97 8.58 -77.13
C ASN A 215 47.07 9.61 -76.92
N GLN A 216 48.17 9.33 -76.21
CA GLN A 216 49.29 10.27 -76.05
C GLN A 216 49.97 10.57 -77.39
N HIS A 217 49.86 9.64 -78.34
CA HIS A 217 50.30 9.80 -79.73
C HIS A 217 49.30 10.58 -80.61
N LEU A 218 48.03 10.72 -80.16
CA LEU A 218 46.94 11.44 -80.84
C LEU A 218 46.55 12.77 -80.14
N ARG A 219 46.91 12.95 -78.87
CA ARG A 219 46.58 14.09 -78.00
C ARG A 219 47.74 15.08 -77.90
N GLN A 220 48.27 15.47 -79.06
CA GLN A 220 48.83 16.81 -79.22
C GLN A 220 47.73 17.89 -79.24
N GLU A 221 46.46 17.50 -79.18
CA GLU A 221 45.32 18.41 -79.10
C GLU A 221 44.37 18.00 -77.97
N THR A 222 43.94 18.99 -77.18
CA THR A 222 42.90 19.01 -76.13
C THR A 222 43.33 18.69 -74.68
N ASP A 223 43.78 19.76 -74.01
CA ASP A 223 43.81 19.98 -72.55
C ASP A 223 42.36 20.14 -72.03
N ASP A 224 41.99 19.49 -70.92
CA ASP A 224 40.95 19.95 -69.98
C ASP A 224 40.98 19.12 -68.68
N ILE A 225 41.99 19.39 -67.84
CA ILE A 225 41.94 19.16 -66.39
C ILE A 225 42.32 20.49 -65.76
N ILE A 226 41.44 21.06 -64.95
CA ILE A 226 41.71 22.29 -64.20
C ILE A 226 42.94 22.05 -63.32
N LYS A 227 44.09 22.53 -63.81
CA LYS A 227 45.39 22.50 -63.13
C LYS A 227 45.30 23.33 -61.85
N SER A 228 46.07 22.87 -60.86
CA SER A 228 46.31 23.39 -59.51
C SER A 228 46.75 24.87 -59.39
N GLY A 229 46.58 25.70 -60.42
CA GLY A 229 47.02 27.11 -60.48
C GLY A 229 45.92 28.15 -60.64
N SER A 230 44.64 27.79 -60.50
CA SER A 230 43.49 28.66 -60.86
C SER A 230 42.86 29.43 -59.69
N VAL A 231 43.39 29.28 -58.47
CA VAL A 231 42.96 30.06 -57.30
C VAL A 231 43.96 31.20 -57.09
N VAL A 232 43.60 32.42 -57.50
CA VAL A 232 44.47 33.59 -57.30
C VAL A 232 44.49 33.95 -55.82
N VAL A 233 45.69 34.08 -55.27
CA VAL A 233 45.95 34.27 -53.85
C VAL A 233 45.69 35.71 -53.43
N SER A 234 44.49 35.99 -52.93
CA SER A 234 44.33 37.07 -51.96
C SER A 234 44.74 36.56 -50.58
N ASN A 235 45.60 37.31 -49.88
CA ASN A 235 46.02 37.04 -48.50
C ASN A 235 44.99 37.54 -47.46
N GLU A 236 43.81 37.95 -47.89
CA GLU A 236 42.74 38.39 -46.99
C GLU A 236 42.20 37.19 -46.20
N ILE A 237 42.54 37.16 -44.91
CA ILE A 237 42.02 36.19 -43.95
C ILE A 237 40.63 36.64 -43.52
N LEU A 238 39.64 35.80 -43.77
CA LEU A 238 38.26 36.00 -43.34
C LEU A 238 38.03 35.53 -41.90
N GLY A 239 38.79 34.52 -41.46
CA GLY A 239 38.69 34.00 -40.09
C GLY A 239 39.73 32.94 -39.77
N ARG A 240 40.00 32.74 -38.48
CA ARG A 240 40.81 31.66 -37.95
C ARG A 240 39.96 30.85 -36.99
N GLY A 241 39.81 29.56 -37.27
CA GLY A 241 39.13 28.61 -36.39
C GLY A 241 40.09 27.64 -35.74
N ALA A 242 39.56 26.75 -34.90
CA ALA A 242 40.34 25.65 -34.33
C ALA A 242 40.86 24.68 -35.41
N TRP A 243 40.18 24.61 -36.56
CA TRP A 243 40.42 23.62 -37.60
C TRP A 243 41.26 24.13 -38.78
N GLY A 244 41.47 25.44 -38.87
CA GLY A 244 42.11 26.03 -40.02
C GLY A 244 41.93 27.53 -40.14
N THR A 245 42.45 28.07 -41.24
CA THR A 245 42.28 29.48 -41.62
C THR A 245 41.42 29.58 -42.87
N VAL A 246 40.47 30.51 -42.88
CA VAL A 246 39.59 30.77 -44.04
C VAL A 246 40.09 32.01 -44.76
N TYR A 247 40.33 31.88 -46.06
CA TYR A 247 40.78 32.96 -46.92
C TYR A 247 39.71 33.33 -47.93
N ARG A 248 39.64 34.60 -48.27
CA ARG A 248 38.95 35.04 -49.48
C ARG A 248 39.85 34.79 -50.67
N ARG A 249 39.34 34.16 -51.72
CA ARG A 249 40.07 33.91 -52.96
C ARG A 249 39.20 34.19 -54.17
N ASP A 250 39.85 34.38 -55.31
CA ASP A 250 39.18 34.43 -56.61
C ASP A 250 39.38 33.08 -57.31
N PHE A 251 38.28 32.48 -57.74
CA PHE A 251 38.25 31.22 -58.47
C PHE A 251 37.48 31.44 -59.77
N PHE A 252 38.19 31.47 -60.90
CA PHE A 252 37.63 31.80 -62.23
C PHE A 252 36.76 33.08 -62.24
N GLY A 253 37.25 34.15 -61.59
CA GLY A 253 36.53 35.43 -61.50
C GLY A 253 35.35 35.46 -60.54
N THR A 254 35.08 34.35 -59.84
CA THR A 254 34.08 34.27 -58.77
C THR A 254 34.77 34.33 -57.42
N LYS A 255 34.27 35.19 -56.53
CA LYS A 255 34.75 35.23 -55.14
C LYS A 255 34.34 33.94 -54.43
N VAL A 256 35.30 33.30 -53.78
CA VAL A 256 35.11 32.08 -52.99
C VAL A 256 35.74 32.22 -51.61
N ALA A 257 35.24 31.43 -50.66
CA ALA A 257 35.87 31.23 -49.37
C ALA A 257 36.60 29.88 -49.37
N VAL A 258 37.89 29.89 -49.01
CA VAL A 258 38.75 28.72 -49.00
C VAL A 258 39.21 28.45 -47.56
N LYS A 259 38.73 27.35 -46.97
CA LYS A 259 39.15 26.87 -45.65
C LYS A 259 40.36 25.96 -45.83
N GLU A 260 41.52 26.41 -45.36
CA GLU A 260 42.76 25.63 -45.32
C GLU A 260 42.92 25.01 -43.93
N PHE A 261 43.02 23.68 -43.89
CA PHE A 261 43.13 22.93 -42.64
C PHE A 261 44.56 22.87 -42.12
N TYR A 262 44.75 22.91 -40.79
CA TYR A 262 46.07 22.79 -40.17
C TYR A 262 46.62 21.35 -40.27
N GLU A 263 47.93 21.21 -40.47
CA GLU A 263 48.63 19.92 -40.67
C GLU A 263 48.40 18.91 -39.52
N ILE A 264 48.30 19.40 -38.28
CA ILE A 264 48.04 18.60 -37.06
C ILE A 264 46.70 17.84 -37.12
N ILE A 265 45.76 18.29 -37.95
CA ILE A 265 44.43 17.70 -38.12
C ILE A 265 44.44 16.57 -39.15
N LEU A 266 45.54 16.33 -39.86
CA LEU A 266 45.67 15.23 -40.82
C LEU A 266 46.03 13.88 -40.16
N SER A 267 45.93 13.78 -38.82
CA SER A 267 46.06 12.49 -38.12
C SER A 267 44.97 11.49 -38.58
N PRO A 268 45.23 10.17 -38.55
CA PRO A 268 44.24 9.17 -38.96
C PRO A 268 42.89 9.26 -38.23
N HIS A 269 42.87 9.77 -36.99
CA HIS A 269 41.66 9.95 -36.20
C HIS A 269 40.78 11.11 -36.70
N ASN A 270 41.40 12.19 -37.17
CA ASN A 270 40.71 13.39 -37.64
C ASN A 270 40.35 13.34 -39.14
N ALA A 271 41.03 12.48 -39.91
CA ALA A 271 40.69 12.23 -41.31
C ALA A 271 39.22 11.82 -41.49
N GLY A 272 38.68 10.96 -40.61
CA GLY A 272 37.28 10.55 -40.68
C GLY A 272 36.28 11.67 -40.37
N ILE A 273 36.66 12.68 -39.59
CA ILE A 273 35.80 13.86 -39.35
C ILE A 273 35.79 14.76 -40.58
N LEU A 274 36.95 14.91 -41.21
CA LEU A 274 37.13 15.72 -42.41
C LEU A 274 36.43 15.11 -43.63
N ASP A 275 36.56 13.79 -43.83
CA ASP A 275 35.86 13.06 -44.88
C ASP A 275 34.35 13.20 -44.72
N ARG A 276 33.85 13.15 -43.47
CA ARG A 276 32.44 13.38 -43.16
C ARG A 276 32.00 14.83 -43.44
N GLU A 277 32.81 15.83 -43.08
CA GLU A 277 32.51 17.24 -43.39
C GLU A 277 32.36 17.43 -44.90
N ILE A 278 33.27 16.87 -45.71
CA ILE A 278 33.23 16.92 -47.17
C ILE A 278 32.02 16.15 -47.71
N GLU A 279 31.77 14.95 -47.19
CA GLU A 279 30.64 14.11 -47.60
C GLU A 279 29.31 14.85 -47.38
N ILE A 280 29.06 15.36 -46.17
CA ILE A 280 27.86 16.12 -45.84
C ILE A 280 27.78 17.39 -46.71
N ALA A 281 28.86 18.17 -46.78
CA ALA A 281 28.91 19.40 -47.56
C ALA A 281 28.57 19.16 -49.04
N SER A 282 29.08 18.09 -49.64
CA SER A 282 28.88 17.74 -51.05
C SER A 282 27.43 17.36 -51.39
N GLN A 283 26.69 16.83 -50.42
CA GLN A 283 25.29 16.42 -50.56
C GLN A 283 24.29 17.55 -50.27
N CYS A 284 24.75 18.67 -49.73
CA CYS A 284 23.91 19.78 -49.32
C CYS A 284 23.72 20.80 -50.43
N ARG A 285 22.50 20.83 -50.98
CA ARG A 285 22.08 21.84 -51.96
C ARG A 285 20.77 22.47 -51.50
N HIS A 286 20.88 23.65 -50.89
CA HIS A 286 19.73 24.42 -50.40
C HIS A 286 20.10 25.91 -50.29
N PRO A 287 19.21 26.86 -50.63
CA PRO A 287 19.50 28.30 -50.62
C PRO A 287 19.86 28.88 -49.24
N ASN A 288 19.60 28.14 -48.16
CA ASN A 288 19.93 28.54 -46.77
C ASN A 288 21.05 27.70 -46.15
N LEU A 289 21.79 26.94 -46.97
CA LEU A 289 22.99 26.21 -46.56
C LEU A 289 24.16 26.71 -47.40
N LEU A 290 25.34 26.83 -46.80
CA LEU A 290 26.54 27.27 -47.49
C LEU A 290 26.89 26.28 -48.61
N GLN A 291 26.99 26.79 -49.84
CA GLN A 291 27.23 25.98 -51.01
C GLN A 291 28.70 25.54 -51.08
N PHE A 292 28.91 24.24 -50.92
CA PHE A 292 30.16 23.58 -51.27
C PHE A 292 30.38 23.62 -52.78
N ILE A 293 31.61 23.94 -53.19
CA ILE A 293 32.02 23.96 -54.60
C ILE A 293 32.90 22.74 -54.88
N CYS A 294 34.02 22.61 -54.17
CA CYS A 294 34.93 21.48 -54.29
C CYS A 294 35.84 21.36 -53.06
N ALA A 295 36.52 20.21 -52.97
CA ALA A 295 37.65 20.00 -52.08
C ALA A 295 38.89 19.75 -52.95
N THR A 296 40.03 20.32 -52.56
CA THR A 296 41.30 20.19 -53.28
C THR A 296 42.46 20.18 -52.30
N LYS A 297 43.70 20.07 -52.79
CA LYS A 297 44.91 20.24 -51.98
C LYS A 297 45.75 21.37 -52.55
N ASN A 298 46.43 22.12 -51.69
CA ASN A 298 47.44 23.09 -52.13
C ASN A 298 48.76 22.38 -52.48
N ASP A 299 49.76 23.15 -52.95
CA ASP A 299 51.09 22.63 -53.29
C ASP A 299 51.83 22.02 -52.10
N GLN A 300 51.45 22.39 -50.86
CA GLN A 300 51.97 21.83 -49.61
C GLN A 300 51.16 20.61 -49.13
N HIS A 301 50.26 20.07 -49.97
CA HIS A 301 49.35 18.98 -49.66
C HIS A 301 48.35 19.22 -48.53
N HIS A 302 48.18 20.45 -48.05
CA HIS A 302 47.10 20.81 -47.13
C HIS A 302 45.76 20.70 -47.84
N LEU A 303 44.77 20.12 -47.15
CA LEU A 303 43.42 20.06 -47.68
C LEU A 303 42.77 21.46 -47.67
N LEU A 304 42.10 21.78 -48.76
CA LEU A 304 41.30 22.97 -48.96
C LEU A 304 39.84 22.59 -49.22
N ILE A 305 38.91 23.23 -48.50
CA ILE A 305 37.49 23.22 -48.85
C ILE A 305 37.14 24.58 -49.46
N VAL A 306 36.58 24.55 -50.67
CA VAL A 306 36.16 25.72 -51.44
C VAL A 306 34.64 25.84 -51.39
N THR A 307 34.16 27.01 -50.98
CA THR A 307 32.73 27.34 -50.84
C THR A 307 32.42 28.68 -51.50
N GLU A 308 31.13 28.97 -51.70
CA GLU A 308 30.71 30.33 -52.05
C GLU A 308 31.17 31.36 -51.00
N PHE A 309 31.47 32.58 -51.45
CA PHE A 309 31.82 33.67 -50.55
C PHE A 309 30.58 34.41 -50.05
N LEU A 310 30.44 34.58 -48.74
CA LEU A 310 29.45 35.45 -48.09
C LEU A 310 30.16 36.59 -47.33
N ASP A 311 29.49 37.73 -47.16
CA ASP A 311 30.14 38.99 -46.73
C ASP A 311 30.60 38.97 -45.27
N MET A 312 29.81 38.41 -44.36
CA MET A 312 30.13 38.36 -42.94
C MET A 312 29.37 37.27 -42.18
N THR A 313 29.77 37.01 -40.94
CA THR A 313 29.01 36.16 -40.01
C THR A 313 27.93 36.98 -39.29
N LEU A 314 26.86 36.32 -38.83
CA LEU A 314 25.87 36.95 -37.95
C LEU A 314 26.49 37.42 -36.63
N ARG A 315 27.48 36.69 -36.11
CA ARG A 315 28.30 37.07 -34.94
C ARG A 315 28.88 38.47 -35.13
N THR A 316 29.55 38.71 -36.26
CA THR A 316 30.17 40.01 -36.58
C THR A 316 29.11 41.11 -36.66
N LEU A 317 27.99 40.85 -37.33
CA LEU A 317 26.88 41.81 -37.42
C LEU A 317 26.33 42.18 -36.03
N LEU A 318 26.14 41.19 -35.16
CA LEU A 318 25.62 41.42 -33.80
C LEU A 318 26.60 42.18 -32.92
N GLU A 319 27.91 41.92 -33.05
CA GLU A 319 28.96 42.66 -32.34
C GLU A 319 29.04 44.12 -32.78
N GLU A 320 28.88 44.39 -34.08
CA GLU A 320 28.80 45.76 -34.62
C GLU A 320 27.58 46.49 -34.04
N ARG A 321 26.40 45.85 -34.08
CA ARG A 321 25.16 46.41 -33.50
C ARG A 321 25.30 46.68 -32.01
N ALA A 322 25.86 45.73 -31.25
CA ALA A 322 26.09 45.90 -29.82
C ALA A 322 27.04 47.08 -29.52
N ARG A 323 28.11 47.25 -30.30
CA ARG A 323 29.05 48.38 -30.17
C ARG A 323 28.37 49.73 -30.43
N GLU A 324 27.47 49.76 -31.41
CA GLU A 324 26.66 50.93 -31.75
C GLU A 324 25.45 51.13 -30.83
N LYS A 325 25.22 50.20 -29.88
CA LYS A 325 24.02 50.15 -29.02
C LYS A 325 22.73 50.12 -29.83
N LEU A 326 22.76 49.45 -30.98
CA LEU A 326 21.62 49.21 -31.84
C LEU A 326 21.13 47.77 -31.67
N GLN A 327 19.84 47.56 -31.91
CA GLN A 327 19.24 46.23 -32.02
C GLN A 327 18.94 45.94 -33.49
N LEU A 328 18.90 44.67 -33.87
CA LEU A 328 18.38 44.26 -35.17
C LEU A 328 16.89 44.61 -35.27
N LYS A 329 16.45 45.08 -36.42
CA LYS A 329 15.03 45.31 -36.65
C LYS A 329 14.31 43.98 -36.67
N TYR A 330 13.04 44.00 -36.25
CA TYR A 330 12.18 42.81 -36.28
C TYR A 330 12.20 42.08 -37.64
N GLN A 331 12.20 42.81 -38.76
CA GLN A 331 12.24 42.21 -40.09
C GLN A 331 13.57 41.51 -40.40
N GLU A 332 14.70 42.03 -39.91
CA GLU A 332 16.00 41.37 -40.04
C GLU A 332 16.04 40.09 -39.22
N VAL A 333 15.60 40.16 -37.94
CA VAL A 333 15.48 38.98 -37.07
C VAL A 333 14.60 37.92 -37.72
N LYS A 334 13.42 38.30 -38.20
CA LYS A 334 12.50 37.39 -38.91
C LYS A 334 13.16 36.76 -40.13
N SER A 335 13.78 37.56 -41.01
CA SER A 335 14.37 37.06 -42.25
C SER A 335 15.48 36.06 -41.98
N ILE A 336 16.42 36.39 -41.09
CA ILE A 336 17.53 35.51 -40.73
C ILE A 336 17.01 34.24 -40.04
N SER A 337 16.12 34.40 -39.05
CA SER A 337 15.53 33.27 -38.31
C SER A 337 14.77 32.32 -39.23
N PHE A 338 14.06 32.86 -40.23
CA PHE A 338 13.31 32.05 -41.19
C PHE A 338 14.23 31.29 -42.14
N ASP A 339 15.27 31.95 -42.65
CA ASP A 339 16.28 31.34 -43.50
C ASP A 339 17.01 30.18 -42.77
N VAL A 340 17.47 30.41 -41.53
CA VAL A 340 18.10 29.37 -40.71
C VAL A 340 17.12 28.23 -40.45
N ALA A 341 15.85 28.53 -40.16
CA ALA A 341 14.86 27.49 -39.92
C ALA A 341 14.65 26.57 -41.14
N ARG A 342 14.66 27.13 -42.35
CA ARG A 342 14.57 26.37 -43.60
C ARG A 342 15.81 25.52 -43.85
N GLY A 343 17.00 26.04 -43.55
CA GLY A 343 18.25 25.28 -43.63
C GLY A 343 18.26 24.07 -42.71
N LEU A 344 17.87 24.25 -41.44
CA LEU A 344 17.79 23.14 -40.48
C LEU A 344 16.70 22.14 -40.85
N ASN A 345 15.52 22.60 -41.30
CA ASN A 345 14.47 21.69 -41.74
C ASN A 345 14.92 20.78 -42.89
N TYR A 346 15.72 21.31 -43.83
CA TYR A 346 16.31 20.51 -44.90
C TYR A 346 17.20 19.39 -44.37
N PHE A 347 18.02 19.67 -43.35
CA PHE A 347 18.83 18.64 -42.70
C PHE A 347 17.98 17.59 -41.99
N HIS A 348 17.00 18.05 -41.21
CA HIS A 348 16.15 17.20 -40.39
C HIS A 348 15.22 16.32 -41.22
N SER A 349 14.89 16.73 -42.46
CA SER A 349 14.03 15.99 -43.37
C SER A 349 14.79 15.00 -44.28
N LYS A 350 16.11 14.84 -44.13
CA LYS A 350 16.87 13.89 -44.96
C LYS A 350 16.49 12.44 -44.63
N THR A 351 16.38 11.63 -45.68
CA THR A 351 16.06 10.19 -45.62
C THR A 351 17.20 9.38 -46.24
N PRO A 352 17.54 8.19 -45.69
CA PRO A 352 16.87 7.50 -44.57
C PRO A 352 17.20 8.12 -43.20
N ASN A 353 18.30 8.85 -43.10
CA ASN A 353 18.79 9.38 -41.83
C ASN A 353 18.80 10.91 -41.81
N PRO A 354 18.12 11.55 -40.84
CA PRO A 354 18.26 12.98 -40.58
C PRO A 354 19.72 13.36 -40.30
N ILE A 355 20.10 14.54 -40.79
CA ILE A 355 21.38 15.18 -40.46
C ILE A 355 21.14 16.12 -39.28
N ILE A 356 22.01 16.07 -38.26
CA ILE A 356 21.98 16.97 -37.11
C ILE A 356 23.21 17.88 -37.22
N HIS A 357 23.02 19.20 -37.16
CA HIS A 357 24.10 20.17 -37.33
C HIS A 357 25.03 20.23 -36.11
N ARG A 358 24.45 20.17 -34.90
CA ARG A 358 25.11 20.17 -33.58
C ARG A 358 25.86 21.45 -33.19
N ASP A 359 26.21 22.32 -34.14
CA ASP A 359 26.90 23.59 -33.85
C ASP A 359 26.19 24.83 -34.43
N VAL A 360 24.88 24.93 -34.21
CA VAL A 360 24.11 26.11 -34.62
C VAL A 360 24.44 27.27 -33.69
N SER A 361 25.15 28.27 -34.20
CA SER A 361 25.52 29.49 -33.47
C SER A 361 25.59 30.67 -34.46
N SER A 362 25.61 31.91 -33.99
CA SER A 362 25.71 33.05 -34.91
C SER A 362 27.09 33.18 -35.58
N ALA A 363 28.12 32.47 -35.09
CA ALA A 363 29.40 32.36 -35.81
C ALA A 363 29.28 31.46 -37.06
N ASN A 364 28.36 30.50 -37.02
CA ASN A 364 28.11 29.53 -38.09
C ASN A 364 26.88 29.88 -38.95
N VAL A 365 26.43 31.14 -38.88
CA VAL A 365 25.43 31.70 -39.79
C VAL A 365 26.10 32.81 -40.59
N LEU A 366 26.28 32.57 -41.89
CA LEU A 366 26.87 33.52 -42.82
C LEU A 366 25.78 34.34 -43.50
N LEU A 367 26.07 35.60 -43.78
CA LEU A 367 25.14 36.57 -44.31
C LEU A 367 25.61 37.07 -45.67
N TRP A 368 24.70 37.05 -46.64
CA TRP A 368 24.85 37.78 -47.89
C TRP A 368 24.20 39.15 -47.75
N ILE A 369 25.00 40.20 -47.93
CA ILE A 369 24.61 41.60 -47.78
C ILE A 369 24.52 42.23 -49.17
N GLU A 370 23.41 42.90 -49.46
CA GLU A 370 23.25 43.67 -50.69
C GLU A 370 22.59 45.00 -50.37
N ASN A 371 23.21 46.11 -50.78
CA ASN A 371 22.76 47.48 -50.51
C ASN A 371 22.55 47.77 -49.00
N GLY A 372 23.43 47.23 -48.16
CA GLY A 372 23.41 47.43 -46.71
C GLY A 372 22.32 46.65 -45.95
N ALA A 373 21.63 45.72 -46.62
CA ALA A 373 20.61 44.87 -46.00
C ALA A 373 20.95 43.39 -46.18
N VAL A 374 20.59 42.58 -45.19
CA VAL A 374 20.71 41.12 -45.25
C VAL A 374 19.74 40.57 -46.29
N ARG A 375 20.25 39.92 -47.33
CA ARG A 375 19.44 39.26 -48.38
C ARG A 375 19.18 37.80 -48.11
N ARG A 376 20.15 37.12 -47.50
CA ARG A 376 20.08 35.69 -47.20
C ARG A 376 20.96 35.36 -46.02
N ALA A 377 20.45 34.53 -45.12
CA ALA A 377 21.27 33.82 -44.16
C ALA A 377 21.49 32.37 -44.61
N LYS A 378 22.71 31.88 -44.43
CA LYS A 378 23.11 30.50 -44.75
C LYS A 378 23.84 29.88 -43.57
N ILE A 379 23.46 28.65 -43.21
CA ILE A 379 24.16 27.88 -42.19
C ILE A 379 25.46 27.35 -42.79
N SER A 380 26.55 27.46 -42.03
CA SER A 380 27.89 27.01 -42.40
C SER A 380 28.49 26.08 -41.35
N ASP A 381 29.68 25.57 -41.64
CA ASP A 381 30.51 24.75 -40.75
C ASP A 381 29.89 23.40 -40.35
N TYR A 382 29.93 22.47 -41.30
CA TYR A 382 29.42 21.11 -41.12
C TYR A 382 30.42 20.18 -40.41
N GLY A 383 31.54 20.69 -39.88
CA GLY A 383 32.56 19.87 -39.22
C GLY A 383 32.04 19.16 -37.95
N SER A 384 31.02 19.73 -37.32
CA SER A 384 30.30 19.08 -36.21
C SER A 384 29.06 18.31 -36.67
N ALA A 385 28.63 18.41 -37.93
CA ALA A 385 27.41 17.74 -38.39
C ALA A 385 27.58 16.21 -38.43
N ASN A 386 26.48 15.49 -38.20
CA ASN A 386 26.50 14.03 -38.25
C ASN A 386 25.12 13.46 -38.61
N PHE A 387 25.11 12.24 -39.12
CA PHE A 387 23.88 11.46 -39.29
C PHE A 387 23.43 10.91 -37.94
N MET A 388 22.12 10.95 -37.67
CA MET A 388 21.54 10.58 -36.37
C MET A 388 21.99 9.19 -35.85
N GLN A 389 22.18 8.20 -36.72
CA GLN A 389 22.61 6.83 -36.35
C GLN A 389 24.12 6.68 -36.04
N VAL A 390 24.95 7.69 -36.29
CA VAL A 390 26.43 7.63 -36.19
C VAL A 390 26.97 8.59 -35.10
N CYS A 391 26.09 9.11 -34.25
CA CYS A 391 26.46 10.06 -33.19
C CYS A 391 27.13 9.36 -32.00
N ASN A 392 28.46 9.25 -32.03
CA ASN A 392 29.25 8.70 -30.90
C ASN A 392 30.16 9.75 -30.22
N THR A 393 30.02 11.04 -30.55
CA THR A 393 30.83 12.12 -29.96
C THR A 393 29.97 13.06 -29.09
N PRO A 394 30.07 12.95 -27.75
CA PRO A 394 29.44 13.89 -26.82
C PRO A 394 29.97 15.32 -27.02
N ASN A 395 29.10 16.33 -26.85
CA ASN A 395 29.50 17.75 -26.79
C ASN A 395 30.24 18.31 -28.02
N ALA A 396 29.87 17.90 -29.23
CA ALA A 396 30.35 18.58 -30.44
C ALA A 396 29.68 19.96 -30.56
N GLY A 397 30.45 21.01 -30.89
CA GLY A 397 29.96 22.37 -31.14
C GLY A 397 30.13 23.37 -29.99
N SER A 398 29.50 24.55 -30.13
CA SER A 398 29.62 25.68 -29.21
C SER A 398 28.85 25.44 -27.89
N PRO A 399 29.53 25.38 -26.72
CA PRO A 399 28.88 25.08 -25.45
C PRO A 399 27.79 26.08 -25.04
N LEU A 400 27.89 27.34 -25.50
CA LEU A 400 26.93 28.38 -25.14
C LEU A 400 25.54 28.15 -25.77
N TYR A 401 25.48 27.47 -26.91
CA TYR A 401 24.24 27.18 -27.64
C TYR A 401 23.72 25.77 -27.39
N ALA A 402 24.59 24.88 -26.90
CA ALA A 402 24.28 23.48 -26.72
C ALA A 402 23.06 23.24 -25.83
N ALA A 403 22.22 22.30 -26.27
CA ALA A 403 21.11 21.78 -25.50
C ALA A 403 21.61 21.01 -24.26
N PRO A 404 20.85 20.96 -23.15
CA PRO A 404 21.25 20.22 -21.95
C PRO A 404 21.57 18.73 -22.21
N GLU A 405 20.92 18.13 -23.19
CA GLU A 405 21.12 16.74 -23.59
C GLU A 405 22.20 16.54 -24.68
N ALA A 406 22.85 17.59 -25.16
CA ALA A 406 23.91 17.50 -26.19
C ALA A 406 25.16 16.73 -25.72
N SER A 407 25.27 16.44 -24.42
CA SER A 407 26.31 15.57 -23.86
C SER A 407 25.97 14.07 -23.92
N ARG A 408 24.76 13.71 -24.35
CA ARG A 408 24.34 12.30 -24.49
C ARG A 408 24.84 11.73 -25.82
N GLU A 409 25.02 10.43 -25.84
CA GLU A 409 25.45 9.69 -27.05
C GLU A 409 24.36 9.75 -28.12
N ILE A 410 23.12 9.44 -27.76
CA ILE A 410 21.98 9.50 -28.68
C ILE A 410 21.43 10.92 -28.69
N GLN A 411 21.52 11.56 -29.86
CA GLN A 411 21.02 12.90 -30.12
C GLN A 411 19.94 12.83 -31.18
N ASP A 412 18.92 13.67 -31.03
CA ASP A 412 17.86 13.85 -32.02
C ASP A 412 17.96 15.24 -32.65
N PRO A 413 17.22 15.52 -33.74
CA PRO A 413 17.19 16.85 -34.35
C PRO A 413 16.76 18.00 -33.42
N LYS A 414 16.18 17.72 -32.24
CA LYS A 414 15.72 18.74 -31.29
C LYS A 414 16.88 19.46 -30.60
N VAL A 415 18.10 18.92 -30.62
CA VAL A 415 19.29 19.65 -30.13
C VAL A 415 19.53 20.92 -30.96
N ASP A 416 19.36 20.85 -32.28
CA ASP A 416 19.48 22.01 -33.16
C ASP A 416 18.34 23.02 -32.94
N VAL A 417 17.13 22.54 -32.59
CA VAL A 417 15.97 23.40 -32.27
C VAL A 417 16.26 24.25 -31.03
N PHE A 418 16.93 23.67 -30.02
CA PHE A 418 17.34 24.41 -28.83
C PHE A 418 18.38 25.49 -29.16
N SER A 419 19.44 25.11 -29.90
CA SER A 419 20.47 26.03 -30.36
C SER A 419 19.89 27.16 -31.22
N TYR A 420 18.90 26.84 -32.07
CA TYR A 420 18.12 27.81 -32.82
C TYR A 420 17.36 28.80 -31.93
N GLY A 421 16.70 28.32 -30.87
CA GLY A 421 16.00 29.19 -29.91
C GLY A 421 16.94 30.21 -29.26
N LEU A 422 18.13 29.76 -28.86
CA LEU A 422 19.17 30.65 -28.32
C LEU A 422 19.73 31.63 -29.35
N LEU A 423 19.88 31.20 -30.61
CA LEU A 423 20.27 32.07 -31.72
C LEU A 423 19.24 33.19 -31.95
N VAL A 424 17.94 32.88 -31.90
CA VAL A 424 16.87 33.89 -32.03
C VAL A 424 16.87 34.84 -30.83
N CYS A 425 17.06 34.32 -29.61
CA CYS A 425 17.20 35.13 -28.41
C CYS A 425 18.34 36.14 -28.56
N GLU A 426 19.53 35.64 -28.91
CA GLU A 426 20.72 36.44 -29.15
C GLU A 426 20.50 37.53 -30.21
N MET A 427 19.86 37.20 -31.34
CA MET A 427 19.57 38.19 -32.38
C MET A 427 18.66 39.32 -31.88
N TYR A 428 17.73 38.98 -30.99
CA TYR A 428 16.78 39.94 -30.45
C TYR A 428 17.40 40.82 -29.35
N VAL A 429 18.18 40.23 -28.44
CA VAL A 429 18.78 40.96 -27.32
C VAL A 429 20.14 41.58 -27.65
N CYS A 430 20.78 41.16 -28.75
CA CYS A 430 22.14 41.52 -29.15
C CYS A 430 23.20 41.26 -28.07
N GLU A 431 23.01 40.19 -27.31
CA GLU A 431 23.93 39.70 -26.28
C GLU A 431 24.17 38.20 -26.50
N LEU A 432 25.41 37.74 -26.29
CA LEU A 432 25.75 36.31 -26.33
C LEU A 432 24.88 35.49 -25.37
N PRO A 433 24.48 34.26 -25.73
CA PRO A 433 23.75 33.39 -24.81
C PRO A 433 24.50 33.18 -23.49
N ARG A 434 23.79 33.32 -22.38
CA ARG A 434 24.36 33.06 -21.05
C ARG A 434 24.62 31.55 -20.84
N PRO A 435 25.71 31.15 -20.15
CA PRO A 435 26.00 29.74 -19.94
C PRO A 435 25.05 29.09 -18.94
N GLU A 436 24.66 29.80 -17.87
CA GLU A 436 23.81 29.26 -16.82
C GLU A 436 22.32 29.36 -17.13
N GLN A 437 21.55 28.33 -16.77
CA GLN A 437 20.11 28.27 -17.09
C GLN A 437 19.30 29.42 -16.47
N ILE A 438 19.64 29.85 -15.24
CA ILE A 438 18.96 30.95 -14.56
C ILE A 438 19.20 32.27 -15.32
N GLU A 439 20.44 32.50 -15.73
CA GLU A 439 20.80 33.66 -16.52
C GLU A 439 20.17 33.65 -17.92
N ARG A 440 20.07 32.47 -18.56
CA ARG A 440 19.36 32.29 -19.84
C ARG A 440 17.90 32.70 -19.73
N LYS A 441 17.20 32.30 -18.66
CA LYS A 441 15.81 32.75 -18.43
C LYS A 441 15.74 34.27 -18.30
N GLY A 442 16.64 34.88 -17.54
CA GLY A 442 16.73 36.34 -17.43
C GLY A 442 17.00 37.04 -18.77
N GLN A 443 17.76 36.42 -19.67
CA GLN A 443 18.01 36.93 -21.01
C GLN A 443 16.78 36.84 -21.92
N ILE A 444 16.04 35.72 -21.87
CA ILE A 444 14.79 35.53 -22.62
C ILE A 444 13.70 36.53 -22.17
N GLU A 445 13.67 36.88 -20.88
CA GLU A 445 12.76 37.91 -20.34
C GLU A 445 12.99 39.31 -20.93
N LYS A 446 14.16 39.59 -21.51
CA LYS A 446 14.43 40.87 -22.20
C LYS A 446 13.68 40.98 -23.54
N ILE A 447 13.14 39.89 -24.08
CA ILE A 447 12.42 39.87 -25.36
C ILE A 447 11.04 40.50 -25.18
N GLN A 448 10.87 41.72 -25.70
CA GLN A 448 9.62 42.47 -25.59
C GLN A 448 8.48 41.94 -26.47
N ASN A 449 8.82 41.35 -27.62
CA ASN A 449 7.81 40.76 -28.52
C ASN A 449 7.33 39.40 -27.97
N ALA A 450 6.08 39.35 -27.51
CA ALA A 450 5.48 38.15 -26.91
C ALA A 450 5.52 36.92 -27.82
N GLY A 451 5.29 37.10 -29.12
CA GLY A 451 5.34 36.00 -30.10
C GLY A 451 6.75 35.41 -30.23
N ILE A 452 7.77 36.26 -30.35
CA ILE A 452 9.18 35.81 -30.38
C ILE A 452 9.57 35.18 -29.05
N LYS A 453 9.19 35.79 -27.93
CA LYS A 453 9.48 35.26 -26.59
C LYS A 453 8.93 33.83 -26.46
N ARG A 454 7.66 33.63 -26.83
CA ARG A 454 7.00 32.31 -26.82
C ARG A 454 7.68 31.30 -27.75
N LEU A 455 8.12 31.73 -28.94
CA LEU A 455 8.89 30.86 -29.84
C LEU A 455 10.20 30.41 -29.18
N VAL A 456 10.97 31.36 -28.64
CA VAL A 456 12.25 31.09 -27.98
C VAL A 456 12.04 30.14 -26.80
N GLU A 457 11.09 30.42 -25.91
CA GLU A 457 10.75 29.55 -24.77
C GLU A 457 10.46 28.11 -25.20
N ARG A 458 9.59 27.94 -26.22
CA ARG A 458 9.25 26.61 -26.76
C ARG A 458 10.45 25.90 -27.40
N CYS A 459 11.30 26.63 -28.12
CA CYS A 459 12.52 26.07 -28.70
C CYS A 459 13.53 25.68 -27.62
N THR A 460 13.61 26.44 -26.52
CA THR A 460 14.57 26.21 -25.43
C THR A 460 14.02 25.35 -24.30
N GLU A 461 12.94 24.59 -24.53
CA GLU A 461 12.39 23.74 -23.47
C GLU A 461 13.36 22.63 -23.05
N ILE A 462 13.34 22.28 -21.77
CA ILE A 462 14.30 21.31 -21.22
C ILE A 462 14.01 19.89 -21.74
N GLN A 463 12.74 19.55 -21.92
CA GLN A 463 12.35 18.27 -22.50
C GLN A 463 12.36 18.36 -24.04
N PRO A 464 13.23 17.61 -24.76
CA PRO A 464 13.39 17.75 -26.21
C PRO A 464 12.09 17.53 -26.99
N GLN A 465 11.30 16.55 -26.57
CA GLN A 465 9.99 16.21 -27.13
C GLN A 465 8.93 17.32 -27.03
N GLN A 466 9.09 18.30 -26.14
CA GLN A 466 8.18 19.45 -26.04
C GLN A 466 8.54 20.58 -27.00
N ARG A 467 9.75 20.56 -27.57
CA ARG A 467 10.19 21.56 -28.54
C ARG A 467 9.45 21.35 -29.86
N PRO A 468 9.20 22.41 -30.65
CA PRO A 468 8.63 22.29 -31.98
C PRO A 468 9.57 21.54 -32.94
N THR A 469 9.07 21.08 -34.08
CA THR A 469 9.92 20.70 -35.22
C THR A 469 10.35 21.96 -35.99
N MET A 470 11.40 21.87 -36.81
CA MET A 470 11.77 23.02 -37.65
C MET A 470 10.69 23.36 -38.68
N GLN A 471 9.87 22.39 -39.09
CA GLN A 471 8.68 22.63 -39.90
C GLN A 471 7.64 23.50 -39.16
N ASP A 472 7.40 23.25 -37.87
CA ASP A 472 6.51 24.08 -37.06
C ASP A 472 7.07 25.51 -36.89
N VAL A 473 8.39 25.64 -36.72
CA VAL A 473 9.09 26.93 -36.64
C VAL A 473 8.95 27.72 -37.94
N ILE A 474 9.06 27.05 -39.09
CA ILE A 474 8.78 27.65 -40.41
C ILE A 474 7.32 28.12 -40.47
N GLY A 475 6.38 27.31 -39.95
CA GLY A 475 4.97 27.68 -39.80
C GLY A 475 4.77 28.98 -39.01
N PHE A 476 5.46 29.13 -37.87
CA PHE A 476 5.42 30.34 -37.05
C PHE A 476 5.83 31.61 -37.84
N TRP A 477 6.94 31.55 -38.57
CA TRP A 477 7.45 32.71 -39.32
C TRP A 477 6.67 33.00 -40.62
N SER A 478 6.08 31.99 -41.23
CA SER A 478 5.30 32.12 -42.48
C SER A 478 3.91 32.70 -42.26
N THR A 479 3.34 32.56 -41.06
CA THR A 479 2.04 33.13 -40.71
C THR A 479 2.18 34.65 -40.54
N LYS A 480 1.26 35.44 -41.13
CA LYS A 480 1.16 36.87 -40.80
C LYS A 480 0.82 36.97 -39.32
N LEU A 481 1.66 37.65 -38.54
CA LEU A 481 1.58 37.84 -37.09
C LEU A 481 0.35 38.66 -36.66
N GLU A 482 -0.84 38.12 -36.90
CA GLU A 482 -2.08 38.70 -36.37
C GLU A 482 -2.74 37.83 -35.28
N TYR A 483 -2.29 36.58 -35.06
CA TYR A 483 -2.96 35.69 -34.09
C TYR A 483 -2.04 34.66 -33.40
N PHE A 484 -1.04 35.09 -32.63
CA PHE A 484 -0.33 34.19 -31.70
C PHE A 484 0.01 34.80 -30.35
#